data_AF-A0A6L5Y358-F1
#
_entry.id   AF-A0A6L5Y358-F1
#
_cell.length_a   1.000
_cell.length_b   1.000
_cell.length_c   1.000
_cell.angle_alpha   90.00
_cell.angle_beta   90.00
_cell.angle_gamma   90.00
#
_symmetry.space_group_name_H-M   'P 1'
#
loop_
_entity.id
_entity.type
_entity.pdbx_description
1 polymer ?
#
loop_
_entity_poly.entity_id
_entity_poly.type
_entity_poly.pdbx_seq_one_letter_code
_entity_poly.pdbx_strand_id
1 'polypeptide(L)'
;MDMKKLIWSATIIIGAMCIFRLGMVAGAASSEPGSSGDPLITKSYLEARIKDVNQGSLGAYEKVTVNKGKTVTVSTGGELLLYSGSGKVTGKSGLLNLSTGQIFKSGNTAVKYNPYLVVEKGGMKALSSSVVYIKGAYSIK
;
A
#
# COMPACT_ATOMS: atom_id res chain seq x y z
N MET A 1 18.33 13.48 -68.52
CA MET A 1 17.85 12.36 -67.68
C MET A 1 16.62 11.77 -68.37
N ASP A 2 16.62 10.48 -68.67
CA ASP A 2 15.54 9.86 -69.46
C ASP A 2 14.20 9.99 -68.71
N MET A 3 13.18 10.55 -69.36
CA MET A 3 11.87 10.84 -68.75
C MET A 3 11.24 9.60 -68.09
N LYS A 4 11.46 8.42 -68.64
CA LYS A 4 11.01 7.14 -68.07
C LYS A 4 11.69 6.81 -66.74
N LYS A 5 12.97 7.15 -66.57
CA LYS A 5 13.73 6.93 -65.32
C LYS A 5 13.25 7.87 -64.21
N LEU A 6 12.90 9.11 -64.56
CA LEU A 6 12.35 10.08 -63.61
C LEU A 6 10.96 9.66 -63.10
N ILE A 7 10.09 9.15 -64.00
CA ILE A 7 8.77 8.64 -63.63
C ILE A 7 8.90 7.43 -62.69
N TRP A 8 9.80 6.50 -62.99
CA TRP A 8 10.03 5.32 -62.14
C TRP A 8 10.57 5.67 -60.75
N SER A 9 11.50 6.63 -60.66
CA SER A 9 11.99 7.09 -59.35
C SER A 9 10.92 7.76 -58.51
N ALA A 10 10.00 8.53 -59.13
CA ALA A 10 8.92 9.19 -58.41
C ALA A 10 7.92 8.17 -57.81
N THR A 11 7.60 7.10 -58.55
CA THR A 11 6.68 6.06 -58.07
C THR A 11 7.23 5.31 -56.85
N ILE A 12 8.54 5.04 -56.82
CA ILE A 12 9.19 4.36 -55.68
C ILE A 12 9.14 5.24 -54.43
N ILE A 13 9.41 6.54 -54.57
CA ILE A 13 9.38 7.49 -53.44
C ILE A 13 7.97 7.63 -52.87
N ILE A 14 6.96 7.73 -53.74
CA ILE A 14 5.55 7.81 -53.32
C ILE A 14 5.14 6.51 -52.61
N GLY A 15 5.53 5.35 -53.14
CA GLY A 15 5.29 4.06 -52.51
C GLY A 15 5.93 3.95 -51.11
N ALA A 16 7.19 4.38 -50.97
CA ALA A 16 7.88 4.40 -49.69
C ALA A 16 7.22 5.36 -48.68
N MET A 17 6.78 6.55 -49.14
CA MET A 17 6.03 7.49 -48.29
C MET A 17 4.67 6.92 -47.86
N CYS A 18 3.95 6.22 -48.74
CA CYS A 18 2.69 5.56 -48.40
C CYS A 18 2.90 4.46 -47.36
N ILE A 19 3.93 3.62 -47.51
CA ILE A 19 4.25 2.56 -46.54
C ILE A 19 4.64 3.17 -45.18
N PHE A 20 5.43 4.24 -45.18
CA PHE A 20 5.79 4.96 -43.96
C PHE A 20 4.56 5.58 -43.26
N ARG A 21 3.64 6.17 -44.02
CA ARG A 21 2.39 6.74 -43.50
C ARG A 21 1.47 5.66 -42.91
N LEU A 22 1.36 4.50 -43.54
CA LEU A 22 0.61 3.35 -43.03
C LEU A 22 1.23 2.81 -41.73
N GLY A 23 2.56 2.76 -41.64
CA GLY A 23 3.28 2.37 -40.42
C GLY A 23 3.07 3.32 -39.23
N MET A 24 2.93 4.63 -39.49
CA MET A 24 2.60 5.61 -38.44
C MET A 24 1.15 5.46 -37.93
N VAL A 25 0.19 5.15 -38.81
CA VAL A 25 -1.22 4.92 -38.42
C VAL A 25 -1.40 3.65 -37.60
N ALA A 26 -0.55 2.63 -37.81
CA ALA A 26 -0.56 1.38 -37.06
C ALA A 26 0.01 1.48 -35.63
N GLY A 27 0.28 2.68 -35.12
CA GLY A 27 0.59 2.93 -33.71
C GLY A 27 2.02 2.61 -33.27
N ALA A 28 2.96 2.36 -34.20
CA ALA A 28 4.35 2.02 -33.87
C ALA A 28 5.19 3.20 -33.33
N ALA A 29 4.61 4.40 -33.16
CA ALA A 29 5.36 5.63 -32.87
C ALA A 29 4.69 6.56 -31.83
N SER A 30 3.88 6.05 -30.90
CA SER A 30 3.23 6.91 -29.90
C SER A 30 3.14 6.29 -28.52
N SER A 31 4.26 6.24 -27.80
CA SER A 31 4.22 6.27 -26.33
C SER A 31 4.09 7.75 -25.91
N GLU A 32 2.91 8.32 -26.10
CA GLU A 32 2.61 9.67 -25.67
C GLU A 32 2.38 9.68 -24.15
N PRO A 33 3.17 10.41 -23.36
CA PRO A 33 2.93 10.54 -21.93
C PRO A 33 1.54 11.12 -21.69
N GLY A 34 0.73 10.46 -20.87
CA GLY A 34 -0.65 10.83 -20.60
C GLY A 34 -1.68 10.09 -21.46
N SER A 35 -1.24 9.16 -22.32
CA SER A 35 -2.14 8.26 -23.05
C SER A 35 -2.86 7.27 -22.11
N SER A 36 -3.86 6.56 -22.64
CA SER A 36 -4.52 5.48 -21.88
C SER A 36 -3.56 4.34 -21.48
N GLY A 37 -2.46 4.16 -22.21
CA GLY A 37 -1.44 3.14 -21.92
C GLY A 37 -0.34 3.62 -20.98
N ASP A 38 -0.14 4.94 -20.87
CA ASP A 38 0.82 5.57 -19.96
C ASP A 38 0.20 6.82 -19.30
N PRO A 39 -0.70 6.66 -18.31
CA PRO A 39 -1.36 7.78 -17.66
C PRO A 39 -0.38 8.61 -16.81
N LEU A 40 -0.48 9.93 -16.90
CA LEU A 40 0.27 10.83 -16.01
C LEU A 40 -0.41 10.91 -14.65
N ILE A 41 0.34 10.59 -13.59
CA ILE A 41 -0.10 10.78 -12.21
C ILE A 41 0.91 11.63 -11.44
N THR A 42 0.44 12.42 -10.48
CA THR A 42 1.33 13.21 -9.62
C THR A 42 1.97 12.32 -8.56
N LYS A 43 3.19 12.69 -8.12
CA LYS A 43 3.87 12.00 -7.01
C LYS A 43 2.99 11.93 -5.75
N SER A 44 2.27 13.00 -5.43
CA SER A 44 1.39 13.04 -4.25
C SER A 44 0.19 12.09 -4.36
N TYR A 45 -0.40 11.92 -5.55
CA TYR A 45 -1.47 10.96 -5.78
C TYR A 45 -0.98 9.51 -5.63
N LEU A 46 0.18 9.20 -6.22
CA LEU A 46 0.80 7.88 -6.09
C LEU A 46 1.12 7.56 -4.63
N GLU A 47 1.75 8.49 -3.90
CA GLU A 47 2.05 8.31 -2.47
C GLU A 47 0.79 8.15 -1.62
N ALA A 48 -0.29 8.89 -1.92
CA ALA A 48 -1.57 8.72 -1.24
C ALA A 48 -2.13 7.30 -1.46
N ARG A 49 -2.10 6.81 -2.70
CA ARG A 49 -2.63 5.48 -3.01
C ARG A 49 -1.77 4.35 -2.48
N ILE A 50 -0.45 4.51 -2.48
CA ILE A 50 0.48 3.56 -1.86
C ILE A 50 0.27 3.52 -0.35
N LYS A 51 -0.03 4.64 0.31
CA LYS A 51 -0.40 4.64 1.74
C LYS A 51 -1.70 3.88 1.98
N ASP A 52 -2.67 3.91 1.08
CA ASP A 52 -3.89 3.10 1.20
C ASP A 52 -3.59 1.59 1.04
N VAL A 53 -2.72 1.23 0.10
CA VAL A 53 -2.34 -0.17 -0.16
C VAL A 53 -1.45 -0.73 0.96
N ASN A 54 -0.51 0.08 1.47
CA ASN A 54 0.42 -0.33 2.52
C ASN A 54 -0.23 -0.31 3.92
N GLN A 55 -1.30 0.46 4.14
CA GLN A 55 -2.10 0.40 5.38
C GLN A 55 -3.08 -0.79 5.43
N GLY A 56 -2.67 -1.92 4.87
CA GLY A 56 -3.36 -3.18 5.00
C GLY A 56 -4.55 -3.31 4.05
N SER A 57 -4.52 -4.38 3.26
CA SER A 57 -5.73 -5.15 3.03
C SER A 57 -6.47 -5.24 4.37
N LEU A 58 -7.68 -4.68 4.46
CA LEU A 58 -8.48 -4.55 5.68
C LEU A 58 -8.73 -5.92 6.40
N GLY A 59 -8.24 -7.03 5.86
CA GLY A 59 -8.27 -8.37 6.45
C GLY A 59 -6.93 -8.95 6.92
N ALA A 60 -5.76 -8.36 6.62
CA ALA A 60 -4.45 -8.97 6.92
C ALA A 60 -3.74 -8.31 8.12
N TYR A 61 -2.85 -9.08 8.76
CA TYR A 61 -1.97 -8.59 9.82
C TYR A 61 -0.72 -7.91 9.25
N GLU A 62 -0.45 -6.69 9.68
CA GLU A 62 0.78 -5.95 9.44
C GLU A 62 1.75 -6.13 10.60
N LYS A 63 3.04 -6.37 10.30
CA LYS A 63 4.11 -6.44 11.31
C LYS A 63 4.68 -5.04 11.58
N VAL A 64 4.50 -4.56 12.81
CA VAL A 64 4.83 -3.19 13.21
C VAL A 64 5.84 -3.19 14.36
N THR A 65 6.85 -2.32 14.28
CA THR A 65 7.79 -2.09 15.38
C THR A 65 7.33 -0.90 16.22
N VAL A 66 7.14 -1.11 17.52
CA VAL A 66 6.76 -0.08 18.49
C VAL A 66 7.92 0.12 19.46
N ASN A 67 8.58 1.28 19.36
CA ASN A 67 9.71 1.62 20.22
C ASN A 67 9.29 1.81 21.67
N LYS A 68 10.22 1.57 22.61
CA LYS A 68 9.98 1.77 24.05
C LYS A 68 9.39 3.16 24.34
N GLY A 69 8.36 3.20 25.17
CA GLY A 69 7.67 4.42 25.57
C GLY A 69 6.57 4.87 24.59
N LYS A 70 6.59 4.37 23.34
CA LYS A 70 5.56 4.67 22.34
C LYS A 70 4.29 3.86 22.60
N THR A 71 3.16 4.42 22.19
CA THR A 71 1.85 3.80 22.30
C THR A 71 1.30 3.53 20.92
N VAL A 72 1.02 2.26 20.64
CA VAL A 72 0.21 1.88 19.49
C VAL A 72 -1.25 1.87 19.88
N THR A 73 -2.08 2.58 19.10
CA THR A 73 -3.53 2.65 19.27
C THR A 73 -4.18 2.11 18.01
N VAL A 74 -5.02 1.10 18.17
CA VAL A 74 -5.78 0.43 17.14
C VAL A 74 -7.24 0.90 17.22
N SER A 75 -7.87 1.07 16.07
CA SER A 75 -9.28 1.45 15.96
C SER A 75 -10.20 0.29 16.34
N THR A 76 -11.46 0.60 16.67
CA THR A 76 -12.49 -0.40 16.96
C THR A 76 -12.61 -1.42 15.82
N GLY A 77 -12.74 -2.70 16.18
CA GLY A 77 -12.79 -3.83 15.25
C GLY A 77 -11.42 -4.34 14.80
N GLY A 78 -10.33 -3.65 15.14
CA GLY A 78 -8.99 -4.12 14.87
C GLY A 78 -8.54 -5.22 15.85
N GLU A 79 -7.46 -5.91 15.48
CA GLU A 79 -6.82 -6.93 16.30
C GLU A 79 -5.36 -6.55 16.53
N LEU A 80 -4.80 -6.86 17.71
CA LEU A 80 -3.36 -6.80 17.94
C LEU A 80 -2.81 -8.06 18.61
N LEU A 81 -1.57 -8.40 18.26
CA LEU A 81 -0.82 -9.50 18.88
C LEU A 81 0.59 -9.02 19.18
N LEU A 82 1.00 -9.11 20.44
CA LEU A 82 2.38 -8.85 20.84
C LEU A 82 3.24 -10.06 20.47
N TYR A 83 4.20 -9.91 19.56
CA TYR A 83 5.08 -11.00 19.13
C TYR A 83 6.39 -11.03 19.92
N SER A 84 7.00 -9.86 20.15
CA SER A 84 8.23 -9.72 20.94
C SER A 84 8.23 -8.43 21.76
N GLY A 85 9.07 -8.38 22.79
CA GLY A 85 9.13 -7.26 23.72
C GLY A 85 8.06 -7.37 24.82
N SER A 86 7.60 -6.22 25.30
CA SER A 86 6.67 -6.09 26.42
C SER A 86 5.91 -4.77 26.35
N GLY A 87 4.68 -4.77 26.83
CA GLY A 87 3.85 -3.57 26.86
C GLY A 87 2.66 -3.69 27.79
N LYS A 88 2.09 -2.55 28.16
CA LYS A 88 0.86 -2.45 28.95
C LYS A 88 -0.31 -2.12 28.05
N VAL A 89 -1.44 -2.79 28.26
CA VAL A 89 -2.69 -2.49 27.57
C VAL A 89 -3.14 -1.05 27.86
N THR A 90 -3.72 -0.41 26.86
CA THR A 90 -4.32 0.93 26.90
C THR A 90 -5.74 0.90 26.34
N GLY A 91 -6.53 1.95 26.63
CA GLY A 91 -7.92 2.08 26.20
C GLY A 91 -8.91 1.96 27.36
N LYS A 92 -10.02 2.70 27.28
CA LYS A 92 -11.01 2.82 28.37
C LYS A 92 -11.67 1.48 28.69
N SER A 93 -12.13 0.77 27.66
CA SER A 93 -12.77 -0.54 27.81
C SER A 93 -11.79 -1.70 28.00
N GLY A 94 -10.50 -1.48 27.72
CA GLY A 94 -9.50 -2.55 27.62
C GLY A 94 -9.60 -3.31 26.30
N LEU A 95 -8.98 -4.48 26.25
CA LEU A 95 -8.90 -5.33 25.07
C LEU A 95 -9.41 -6.74 25.39
N LEU A 96 -10.17 -7.35 24.49
CA LEU A 96 -10.62 -8.74 24.66
C LEU A 96 -9.52 -9.70 24.20
N ASN A 97 -8.96 -10.48 25.11
CA ASN A 97 -8.01 -11.55 24.79
C ASN A 97 -8.77 -12.73 24.18
N LEU A 98 -8.56 -13.01 22.90
CA LEU A 98 -9.30 -14.06 22.19
C LEU A 98 -8.84 -15.47 22.58
N SER A 99 -7.63 -15.63 23.12
CA SER A 99 -7.18 -16.93 23.63
C SER A 99 -7.82 -17.32 24.96
N THR A 100 -8.17 -16.35 25.81
CA THR A 100 -8.70 -16.61 27.17
C THR A 100 -10.15 -16.18 27.36
N GLY A 101 -10.72 -15.41 26.44
CA GLY A 101 -12.05 -14.81 26.57
C GLY A 101 -12.14 -13.67 27.59
N GLN A 102 -11.02 -13.24 28.17
CA GLN A 102 -11.00 -12.22 29.24
C GLN A 102 -10.68 -10.82 28.72
N ILE A 103 -11.24 -9.80 29.37
CA ILE A 103 -10.89 -8.40 29.10
C ILE A 103 -9.63 -8.01 29.87
N PHE A 104 -8.59 -7.60 29.15
CA PHE A 104 -7.39 -7.00 29.71
C PHE A 104 -7.59 -5.49 29.82
N LYS A 105 -7.61 -4.96 31.04
CA LYS A 105 -7.83 -3.53 31.29
C LYS A 105 -6.56 -2.72 31.11
N SER A 106 -6.72 -1.39 31.05
CA SER A 106 -5.59 -0.47 30.98
C SER A 106 -4.61 -0.73 32.12
N GLY A 107 -3.32 -0.86 31.81
CA GLY A 107 -2.26 -1.14 32.78
C GLY A 107 -1.91 -2.62 32.95
N ASN A 108 -2.77 -3.56 32.54
CA ASN A 108 -2.41 -4.99 32.46
C ASN A 108 -1.26 -5.20 31.47
N THR A 109 -0.39 -6.16 31.75
CA THR A 109 0.67 -6.54 30.81
C THR A 109 0.07 -7.36 29.66
N ALA A 110 0.36 -6.97 28.43
CA ALA A 110 -0.01 -7.75 27.25
C ALA A 110 0.80 -9.06 27.21
N VAL A 111 0.11 -10.17 26.95
CA VAL A 111 0.71 -11.51 26.86
C VAL A 111 1.18 -11.74 25.43
N LYS A 112 2.41 -12.23 25.27
CA LYS A 112 2.96 -12.56 23.96
C LYS A 112 2.15 -13.68 23.30
N TYR A 113 1.98 -13.59 21.99
CA TYR A 113 1.29 -14.57 21.14
C TYR A 113 -0.22 -14.72 21.37
N ASN A 114 -0.82 -13.88 22.23
CA ASN A 114 -2.27 -13.81 22.37
C ASN A 114 -2.82 -12.73 21.42
N PRO A 115 -3.81 -13.03 20.58
CA PRO A 115 -4.53 -12.03 19.82
C PRO A 115 -5.55 -11.32 20.72
N TYR A 116 -5.62 -10.01 20.58
CA TYR A 116 -6.53 -9.13 21.29
C TYR A 116 -7.47 -8.44 20.31
N LEU A 117 -8.78 -8.57 20.51
CA LEU A 117 -9.79 -7.81 19.80
C LEU A 117 -10.01 -6.45 20.48
N VAL A 118 -10.02 -5.40 19.67
CA VAL A 118 -10.21 -4.01 20.08
C VAL A 118 -11.69 -3.66 19.95
N VAL A 119 -12.45 -3.81 21.03
CA VAL A 119 -13.91 -3.54 21.05
C VAL A 119 -14.25 -2.05 21.13
N GLU A 120 -13.31 -1.25 21.62
CA GLU A 120 -13.32 0.21 21.61
C GLU A 120 -11.86 0.66 21.43
N LYS A 121 -11.63 1.82 20.81
CA LYS A 121 -10.29 2.39 20.58
C LYS A 121 -9.34 2.16 21.77
N GLY A 122 -8.25 1.44 21.53
CA GLY A 122 -7.33 0.97 22.56
C GLY A 122 -6.05 0.40 21.96
N GLY A 123 -5.18 -0.21 22.76
CA GLY A 123 -3.95 -0.79 22.24
C GLY A 123 -2.92 -1.09 23.31
N MET A 124 -1.67 -0.73 23.06
CA MET A 124 -0.55 -1.07 23.94
C MET A 124 0.51 0.04 23.99
N LYS A 125 0.95 0.38 25.20
CA LYS A 125 2.15 1.18 25.43
C LYS A 125 3.35 0.26 25.62
N ALA A 126 4.36 0.40 24.78
CA ALA A 126 5.56 -0.44 24.79
C ALA A 126 6.47 -0.10 25.99
N LEU A 127 6.85 -1.14 26.76
CA LEU A 127 7.82 -1.05 27.85
C LEU A 127 9.26 -1.37 27.40
N SER A 128 9.39 -2.08 26.27
CA SER A 128 10.63 -2.33 25.53
C SER A 128 10.39 -2.11 24.03
N SER A 129 11.43 -2.10 23.20
CA SER A 129 11.23 -2.22 21.75
C SER A 129 10.47 -3.52 21.47
N SER A 130 9.33 -3.42 20.78
CA SER A 130 8.36 -4.50 20.65
C SER A 130 7.92 -4.67 19.21
N VAL A 131 7.75 -5.91 18.77
CA VAL A 131 7.10 -6.23 17.49
C VAL A 131 5.65 -6.60 17.77
N VAL A 132 4.72 -5.93 17.11
CA VAL A 132 3.28 -6.13 17.24
C VAL A 132 2.71 -6.42 15.85
N TYR A 133 1.92 -7.48 15.74
CA TYR A 133 1.09 -7.72 14.56
C TYR A 133 -0.24 -7.03 14.75
N ILE A 134 -0.68 -6.24 13.77
CA ILE A 134 -1.90 -5.44 13.86
C ILE A 134 -2.74 -5.66 12.62
N LYS A 135 -4.03 -5.90 12.82
CA LYS A 135 -5.03 -5.92 11.75
C LYS A 135 -6.00 -4.76 11.96
N GLY A 136 -6.23 -3.99 10.90
CA GLY A 136 -7.08 -2.80 10.93
C GLY A 136 -6.30 -1.50 11.19
N ALA A 137 -7.02 -0.37 11.15
CA ALA A 137 -6.41 0.95 11.24
C ALA A 137 -5.74 1.19 12.61
N TYR A 138 -4.52 1.74 12.60
CA TYR A 138 -3.77 2.05 13.81
C TYR A 138 -2.95 3.34 13.69
N SER A 139 -2.43 3.81 14.83
CA SER A 139 -1.48 4.92 14.90
C SER A 139 -0.46 4.67 16.02
N ILE A 140 0.75 5.20 15.87
CA ILE A 140 1.83 5.11 16.86
C ILE A 140 2.24 6.52 17.28
N LYS A 141 2.29 6.78 18.60
CA LYS A 141 2.69 8.07 19.18
C LYS A 141 3.70 7.93 20.31
#